data_AF-D8PUU6-F1
#
_entry.id   AF-D8PUU6-F1
#
_cell.length_a   1.000
_cell.length_b   1.000
_cell.length_c   1.000
_cell.angle_alpha   90.00
_cell.angle_beta   90.00
_cell.angle_gamma   90.00
#
_symmetry.space_group_name_H-M   'P 1'
#
loop_
_entity.id
_entity.type
_entity.pdbx_description
1 polymer ?
#
loop_
_entity_poly.entity_id
_entity_poly.type
_entity_poly.pdbx_seq_one_letter_code
_entity_poly.pdbx_strand_id
1 'polypeptide(L)'
;STEYLRRILATLMKVELSEVPTSTGRPALPDKVAIVINALWFGSLTLSLASALVGIVSKQWLREYLIETGHGHRTNLAVRQVKFEGLERWYVSTIISSIPLLLQTALFMFLAGVVDLLWHIQPAVAALITALVSALGVFFVVTTVLPGIQYVVYHRRRRLHAVNQFPFKSPQSWFFLKA
;
A
#
# COMPACT_ATOMS: atom_id res chain seq x y z
N SER A 1 -24.70 -44.18 -51.17
CA SER A 1 -23.90 -44.08 -49.93
C SER A 1 -23.72 -42.64 -49.41
N THR A 2 -23.65 -41.60 -50.26
CA THR A 2 -23.46 -40.19 -49.86
C THR A 2 -24.66 -39.55 -49.15
N GLU A 3 -25.88 -39.97 -49.49
CA GLU A 3 -27.11 -39.45 -48.89
C GLU A 3 -27.24 -39.79 -47.41
N TYR A 4 -26.80 -40.98 -47.00
CA TYR A 4 -26.76 -41.37 -45.59
C TYR A 4 -25.78 -40.51 -44.79
N LEU A 5 -24.61 -40.22 -45.38
CA LEU A 5 -23.60 -39.36 -44.75
C LEU A 5 -24.13 -37.93 -44.55
N ARG A 6 -24.87 -37.39 -45.53
CA ARG A 6 -25.52 -36.07 -45.42
C ARG A 6 -26.58 -36.03 -44.34
N ARG A 7 -27.38 -37.08 -44.22
CA ARG A 7 -28.41 -37.19 -43.17
C ARG A 7 -27.80 -37.27 -41.79
N ILE A 8 -26.74 -38.08 -41.62
CA ILE A 8 -26.00 -38.18 -40.35
C ILE A 8 -25.38 -36.84 -39.97
N LEU A 9 -24.71 -36.16 -40.90
CA LEU A 9 -24.16 -34.82 -40.67
C LEU A 9 -25.24 -33.79 -40.31
N ALA A 10 -26.39 -33.82 -40.98
CA ALA A 10 -27.50 -32.93 -40.65
C ALA A 10 -28.09 -33.21 -39.26
N THR A 11 -28.20 -34.48 -38.85
CA THR A 11 -28.60 -34.83 -37.49
C THR A 11 -27.55 -34.44 -36.46
N LEU A 12 -26.25 -34.62 -36.72
CA LEU A 12 -25.19 -34.23 -35.79
C LEU A 12 -25.12 -32.72 -35.64
N MET A 13 -25.24 -31.95 -36.73
CA MET A 13 -25.34 -30.48 -36.66
C MET A 13 -26.59 -30.02 -35.91
N LYS A 14 -27.74 -30.69 -36.09
CA LYS A 14 -28.96 -30.35 -35.39
C LYS A 14 -28.89 -30.70 -33.90
N VAL A 15 -28.23 -31.80 -33.55
CA VAL A 15 -27.95 -32.19 -32.16
C VAL A 15 -26.98 -31.20 -31.53
N GLU A 16 -25.88 -30.83 -32.19
CA GLU A 16 -24.95 -29.80 -31.73
C GLU A 16 -25.60 -28.42 -31.57
N LEU A 17 -26.46 -27.98 -32.51
CA LEU A 17 -27.18 -26.71 -32.37
C LEU A 17 -28.29 -26.75 -31.31
N SER A 18 -28.88 -27.92 -31.04
CA SER A 18 -30.00 -28.07 -30.10
C SER A 18 -29.55 -28.46 -28.68
N GLU A 19 -28.33 -29.00 -28.51
CA GLU A 19 -27.73 -29.42 -27.24
C GLU A 19 -26.74 -28.41 -26.66
N VAL A 20 -26.68 -27.18 -27.15
CA VAL A 20 -26.03 -26.10 -26.41
C VAL A 20 -27.08 -25.15 -25.84
N PRO A 21 -27.85 -25.54 -24.80
CA PRO A 21 -28.08 -24.60 -23.74
C PRO A 21 -26.70 -24.35 -23.13
N THR A 22 -26.05 -23.25 -23.50
CA THR A 22 -24.99 -22.62 -22.70
C THR A 22 -25.59 -22.07 -21.40
N SER A 23 -26.39 -22.88 -20.70
CA SER A 23 -26.59 -22.76 -19.28
C SER A 23 -25.43 -23.48 -18.61
N THR A 24 -24.24 -22.90 -18.69
CA THR A 24 -23.21 -23.15 -17.67
C THR A 24 -23.82 -22.65 -16.36
N GLY A 25 -24.54 -23.53 -15.66
CA GLY A 25 -25.30 -23.24 -14.44
C GLY A 25 -24.43 -22.93 -13.20
N ARG A 26 -23.21 -22.41 -13.41
CA ARG A 26 -22.51 -21.67 -12.36
C ARG A 26 -22.88 -20.20 -12.52
N PRO A 27 -23.35 -19.51 -11.46
CA PRO A 27 -23.41 -18.07 -11.50
C PRO A 27 -21.99 -17.55 -11.77
N ALA A 28 -21.73 -17.10 -12.99
CA ALA A 28 -20.50 -16.41 -13.33
C ALA A 28 -20.47 -15.11 -12.54
N LEU A 29 -19.29 -14.71 -12.06
CA LEU A 29 -19.13 -13.41 -11.42
C LEU A 29 -19.66 -12.33 -12.38
N PRO A 30 -20.50 -11.39 -11.92
CA PRO A 30 -20.92 -10.30 -12.78
C PRO A 30 -19.70 -9.53 -13.32
N ASP A 31 -19.68 -9.20 -14.61
CA ASP A 31 -18.52 -8.56 -15.26
C ASP A 31 -18.02 -7.31 -14.51
N LYS A 32 -18.96 -6.54 -13.94
CA LYS A 32 -18.63 -5.35 -13.13
C LYS A 32 -17.85 -5.69 -11.86
N VAL A 33 -18.18 -6.79 -11.20
CA VAL A 33 -17.49 -7.27 -9.98
C VAL A 33 -16.08 -7.73 -10.33
N ALA A 34 -15.94 -8.49 -11.42
CA ALA A 34 -14.63 -8.93 -11.90
C ALA A 34 -13.70 -7.74 -12.23
N ILE A 35 -14.23 -6.69 -12.87
CA ILE A 35 -13.46 -5.47 -13.15
C ILE A 35 -12.98 -4.80 -11.86
N VAL A 36 -13.85 -4.67 -10.84
CA VAL A 36 -13.51 -4.04 -9.56
C VAL A 36 -12.44 -4.85 -8.82
N ILE A 37 -12.59 -6.17 -8.73
CA ILE A 37 -11.60 -7.06 -8.08
C ILE A 37 -10.25 -6.96 -8.78
N ASN A 38 -10.23 -7.03 -10.12
CA ASN A 38 -8.99 -6.90 -10.89
C ASN A 38 -8.34 -5.53 -10.68
N ALA A 39 -9.11 -4.45 -10.70
CA ALA A 39 -8.60 -3.11 -10.44
C ALA A 39 -7.98 -2.99 -9.04
N LEU A 40 -8.62 -3.58 -8.01
CA LEU A 40 -8.10 -3.63 -6.65
C LEU A 40 -6.78 -4.41 -6.58
N TRP A 41 -6.71 -5.58 -7.20
CA TRP A 41 -5.50 -6.41 -7.22
C TRP A 41 -4.36 -5.77 -8.00
N PHE A 42 -4.58 -5.33 -9.24
CA PHE A 42 -3.54 -4.64 -10.01
C PHE A 42 -3.10 -3.35 -9.32
N GLY A 43 -4.03 -2.56 -8.79
CA GLY A 43 -3.72 -1.37 -8.00
C GLY A 43 -2.86 -1.68 -6.76
N SER A 44 -3.17 -2.77 -6.04
CA SER A 44 -2.38 -3.21 -4.89
C SER A 44 -0.95 -3.59 -5.27
N LEU A 45 -0.77 -4.31 -6.38
CA LEU A 45 0.55 -4.70 -6.88
C LEU A 45 1.36 -3.47 -7.30
N THR A 46 0.74 -2.55 -8.04
CA THR A 46 1.38 -1.30 -8.44
C THR A 46 1.83 -0.47 -7.23
N LEU A 47 0.99 -0.34 -6.20
CA LEU A 47 1.35 0.36 -4.96
C LEU A 47 2.47 -0.35 -4.19
N SER A 48 2.45 -1.68 -4.13
CA SER A 48 3.55 -2.46 -3.53
C SER A 48 4.87 -2.22 -4.25
N LEU A 49 4.88 -2.25 -5.59
CA LEU A 49 6.06 -1.94 -6.39
C LEU A 49 6.53 -0.50 -6.20
N ALA A 50 5.60 0.46 -6.16
CA ALA A 50 5.93 1.86 -5.88
C ALA A 50 6.59 2.01 -4.50
N SER A 51 6.05 1.34 -3.47
CA SER A 51 6.63 1.35 -2.12
C SER A 51 8.06 0.78 -2.09
N ALA A 52 8.31 -0.30 -2.83
CA ALA A 52 9.62 -0.90 -2.97
C ALA A 52 10.60 0.05 -3.66
N LEU A 53 10.17 0.70 -4.76
CA LEU A 53 10.98 1.69 -5.47
C LEU A 53 11.38 2.86 -4.56
N VAL A 54 10.41 3.44 -3.83
CA VAL A 54 10.67 4.53 -2.89
C VAL A 54 11.61 4.06 -1.77
N GLY A 55 11.47 2.83 -1.27
CA GLY A 55 12.38 2.25 -0.30
C GLY A 55 13.81 2.06 -0.81
N ILE A 56 13.98 1.64 -2.06
CA ILE A 56 15.30 1.52 -2.70
C ILE A 56 15.96 2.89 -2.80
N VAL A 57 15.25 3.90 -3.32
CA VAL A 57 15.76 5.27 -3.45
C VAL A 57 16.09 5.86 -2.07
N SER A 58 15.24 5.65 -1.07
CA SER A 58 15.49 6.10 0.30
C SER A 58 16.75 5.48 0.91
N LYS A 59 16.98 4.19 0.64
CA LYS A 59 18.18 3.49 1.07
C LYS A 59 19.43 4.03 0.38
N GLN A 60 19.32 4.44 -0.89
CA GLN A 60 20.42 5.07 -1.63
C GLN A 60 20.80 6.42 -1.00
N TRP A 61 19.81 7.28 -0.69
CA TRP A 61 20.06 8.55 0.01
C TRP A 61 20.75 8.34 1.37
N LEU A 62 20.28 7.35 2.15
CA LEU A 62 20.85 7.07 3.46
C LEU A 62 22.27 6.50 3.36
N ARG A 63 22.57 5.70 2.33
CA ARG A 63 23.93 5.23 2.06
C ARG A 63 24.85 6.39 1.73
N GLU A 64 24.44 7.30 0.85
CA GLU A 64 25.22 8.49 0.49
C GLU A 64 25.46 9.43 1.69
N TYR A 65 24.48 9.50 2.60
CA TYR A 65 24.63 10.21 3.86
C TYR A 65 25.72 9.61 4.76
N LEU A 66 25.83 8.28 4.81
CA LEU A 66 26.77 7.55 5.66
C LEU A 66 28.20 7.46 5.09
N ILE A 67 28.40 7.74 3.79
CA ILE A 67 29.74 7.78 3.20
C ILE A 67 30.48 9.02 3.73
N GLU A 68 31.48 8.76 4.56
CA GLU A 68 32.41 9.76 5.08
C GLU A 68 33.49 10.08 4.04
N THR A 69 33.84 11.36 3.90
CA THR A 69 34.73 11.83 2.82
C THR A 69 36.22 11.73 3.15
N GLY A 70 36.63 11.07 4.24
CA GLY A 70 38.05 10.87 4.58
C GLY A 70 38.83 12.14 4.99
N HIS A 71 38.18 13.30 5.08
CA HIS A 71 38.80 14.54 5.54
C HIS A 71 38.85 14.59 7.09
N GLY A 72 39.75 15.41 7.65
CA GLY A 72 39.94 15.51 9.11
C GLY A 72 38.64 15.74 9.91
N HIS A 73 38.63 15.33 11.19
CA HIS A 73 37.43 15.27 12.05
C HIS A 73 36.49 16.50 11.98
N ARG A 74 37.04 17.72 11.88
CA ARG A 74 36.24 18.96 11.84
C ARG A 74 35.50 19.17 10.51
N THR A 75 36.10 18.81 9.38
CA THR A 75 35.49 18.99 8.05
C THR A 75 34.45 17.91 7.77
N ASN A 76 34.66 16.69 8.28
CA ASN A 76 33.69 15.60 8.18
C ASN A 76 32.38 15.90 8.94
N LEU A 77 32.48 16.53 10.12
CA LEU A 77 31.30 17.00 10.88
C LEU A 77 30.50 18.08 10.13
N ALA A 78 31.18 19.06 9.53
CA ALA A 78 30.51 20.12 8.76
C ALA A 78 29.79 19.56 7.51
N VAL A 79 30.44 18.65 6.77
CA VAL A 79 29.84 17.98 5.60
C VAL A 79 28.63 17.15 6.01
N ARG A 80 28.69 16.41 7.11
CA ARG A 80 27.58 15.61 7.62
C ARG A 80 26.38 16.47 8.02
N GLN A 81 26.62 17.65 8.59
CA GLN A 81 25.57 18.58 8.97
C GLN A 81 24.86 19.18 7.76
N VAL A 82 25.61 19.59 6.71
CA VAL A 82 25.02 20.06 5.45
C VAL A 82 24.19 18.95 4.77
N LYS A 83 24.68 17.70 4.78
CA LYS A 83 23.92 16.55 4.27
C LYS A 83 22.63 16.32 5.07
N PHE A 84 22.68 16.46 6.41
CA PHE A 84 21.50 16.31 7.28
C PHE A 84 20.46 17.41 7.05
N GLU A 85 20.88 18.67 6.97
CA GLU A 85 20.00 19.80 6.64
C GLU A 85 19.35 19.63 5.27
N GLY A 86 20.08 19.05 4.30
CA GLY A 86 19.54 18.65 3.00
C GLY A 86 18.43 17.60 3.13
N LEU A 87 18.65 16.54 3.92
CA LEU A 87 17.64 15.50 4.18
C LEU A 87 16.39 16.04 4.88
N GLU A 88 16.56 16.96 5.82
CA GLU A 88 15.46 17.60 6.54
C GLU A 88 14.65 18.53 5.62
N ARG A 89 15.33 19.34 4.80
CA ARG A 89 14.68 20.26 3.85
C ARG A 89 13.94 19.54 2.73
N TRP A 90 14.41 18.37 2.33
CA TRP A 90 13.75 17.49 1.36
C TRP A 90 12.70 16.56 1.99
N TYR A 91 12.41 16.69 3.29
CA TYR A 91 11.42 15.89 4.02
C TYR A 91 11.65 14.37 3.89
N VAL A 92 12.91 13.93 3.77
CA VAL A 92 13.24 12.52 3.54
C VAL A 92 12.71 11.63 4.68
N SER A 93 12.69 12.13 5.92
CA SER A 93 12.07 11.43 7.05
C SER A 93 10.56 11.17 6.83
N THR A 94 9.84 12.10 6.21
CA THR A 94 8.42 11.94 5.89
C THR A 94 8.23 10.94 4.75
N ILE A 95 9.10 10.98 3.73
CA ILE A 95 9.10 10.02 2.62
C ILE A 95 9.33 8.60 3.15
N ILE A 96 10.35 8.40 3.99
CA ILE A 96 10.66 7.09 4.58
C ILE A 96 9.50 6.58 5.44
N SER A 97 8.90 7.46 6.24
CA SER A 97 7.74 7.12 7.07
C SER A 97 6.48 6.80 6.26
N SER A 98 6.41 7.22 5.00
CA SER A 98 5.29 6.93 4.10
C SER A 98 5.39 5.57 3.41
N ILE A 99 6.59 4.98 3.31
CA ILE A 99 6.81 3.68 2.65
C ILE A 99 5.96 2.57 3.28
N PRO A 100 5.96 2.37 4.62
CA PRO A 100 5.15 1.32 5.24
C PRO A 100 3.66 1.56 5.03
N LEU A 101 3.21 2.83 5.01
CA LEU A 101 1.81 3.19 4.79
C LEU A 101 1.35 2.85 3.37
N LEU A 102 2.17 3.11 2.35
CA LEU A 102 1.90 2.73 0.96
C LEU A 102 1.75 1.21 0.83
N LEU A 103 2.67 0.45 1.45
CA LEU A 103 2.64 -1.01 1.42
C LEU A 103 1.45 -1.59 2.20
N GLN A 104 1.10 -1.01 3.35
CA GLN A 104 -0.09 -1.41 4.12
C GLN A 104 -1.38 -1.09 3.35
N THR A 105 -1.46 0.05 2.67
CA THR A 105 -2.59 0.40 1.81
C THR A 105 -2.74 -0.61 0.67
N ALA A 106 -1.63 -1.01 0.03
CA ALA A 106 -1.63 -2.08 -0.96
C ALA A 106 -2.18 -3.40 -0.38
N LEU A 107 -1.71 -3.79 0.82
CA LEU A 107 -2.18 -4.99 1.51
C LEU A 107 -3.70 -4.95 1.74
N PHE A 108 -4.25 -3.84 2.25
CA PHE A 108 -5.68 -3.71 2.49
C PHE A 108 -6.50 -3.71 1.19
N MET A 109 -6.00 -3.12 0.10
CA MET A 109 -6.66 -3.21 -1.21
C MET A 109 -6.69 -4.65 -1.72
N PHE A 110 -5.61 -5.40 -1.55
CA PHE A 110 -5.55 -6.81 -1.93
C PHE A 110 -6.56 -7.64 -1.12
N LEU A 111 -6.58 -7.46 0.21
CA LEU A 111 -7.51 -8.15 1.11
C LEU A 111 -8.97 -7.79 0.80
N ALA A 112 -9.27 -6.53 0.44
CA ALA A 112 -10.60 -6.12 0.03
C ALA A 112 -11.06 -6.89 -1.23
N GLY A 113 -10.19 -7.02 -2.24
CA GLY A 113 -10.48 -7.83 -3.43
C GLY A 113 -10.68 -9.31 -3.10
N VAL A 114 -9.92 -9.86 -2.16
CA VAL A 114 -10.08 -11.24 -1.68
C VAL A 114 -11.43 -11.43 -0.97
N VAL A 115 -11.82 -10.51 -0.08
CA VAL A 115 -13.11 -10.56 0.62
C VAL A 115 -14.26 -10.50 -0.38
N ASP A 116 -14.22 -9.56 -1.33
CA ASP A 116 -15.26 -9.41 -2.35
C ASP A 116 -15.39 -10.67 -3.22
N LEU A 117 -14.27 -11.26 -3.65
CA LEU A 117 -14.27 -12.54 -4.36
C LEU A 117 -14.89 -13.66 -3.51
N LEU A 118 -14.53 -13.77 -2.24
CA LEU A 118 -15.00 -14.83 -1.35
C LEU A 118 -16.51 -14.76 -1.12
N TRP A 119 -17.09 -13.55 -1.06
CA TRP A 119 -18.54 -13.37 -0.96
C TRP A 119 -19.30 -13.96 -2.15
N HIS A 120 -18.68 -13.98 -3.34
CA HIS A 120 -19.28 -14.56 -4.54
C HIS A 120 -19.07 -16.07 -4.68
N ILE A 121 -17.99 -16.62 -4.09
CA ILE A 121 -17.66 -18.05 -4.18
C ILE A 121 -18.25 -18.84 -2.99
N GLN A 122 -17.97 -18.42 -1.76
CA GLN A 122 -18.35 -19.15 -0.55
C GLN A 122 -18.56 -18.19 0.64
N PRO A 123 -19.82 -17.78 0.92
CA PRO A 123 -20.11 -16.73 1.90
C PRO A 123 -19.76 -17.12 3.35
N ALA A 124 -19.79 -18.42 3.68
CA ALA A 124 -19.41 -18.89 5.02
C ALA A 124 -17.93 -18.58 5.35
N VAL A 125 -17.02 -18.83 4.39
CA VAL A 125 -15.60 -18.50 4.55
C VAL A 125 -15.40 -16.99 4.45
N ALA A 126 -16.17 -16.31 3.59
CA ALA A 126 -16.14 -14.87 3.45
C ALA A 126 -16.42 -14.13 4.76
N ALA A 127 -17.42 -14.58 5.53
CA ALA A 127 -17.76 -13.98 6.82
C ALA A 127 -16.60 -14.09 7.83
N LEU A 128 -15.97 -15.25 7.93
CA LEU A 128 -14.81 -15.47 8.80
C LEU A 128 -13.64 -14.56 8.41
N ILE A 129 -13.28 -14.54 7.13
CA ILE A 129 -12.17 -13.71 6.64
C ILE A 129 -12.47 -12.21 6.81
N THR A 130 -13.71 -11.78 6.57
CA THR A 130 -14.14 -10.38 6.79
C THR A 130 -13.99 -9.98 8.26
N ALA A 131 -14.35 -10.85 9.21
CA ALA A 131 -14.16 -10.60 10.63
C ALA A 131 -12.68 -10.45 11.00
N LEU A 132 -11.81 -11.29 10.45
CA LEU A 132 -10.36 -11.19 10.69
C LEU A 132 -9.75 -9.92 10.08
N VAL A 133 -10.08 -9.61 8.82
CA VAL A 133 -9.58 -8.41 8.12
C VAL A 133 -10.06 -7.13 8.81
N SER A 134 -11.32 -7.09 9.26
CA SER A 134 -11.84 -5.94 10.01
C SER A 134 -11.17 -5.77 11.37
N ALA A 135 -10.94 -6.85 12.13
CA ALA A 135 -10.19 -6.79 13.39
C ALA A 135 -8.76 -6.28 13.19
N LEU A 136 -8.06 -6.76 12.16
CA LEU A 136 -6.73 -6.26 11.76
C LEU A 136 -6.79 -4.78 11.36
N GLY A 137 -7.81 -4.37 10.61
CA GLY A 137 -8.03 -2.98 10.22
C GLY A 137 -8.23 -2.06 11.42
N VAL A 138 -9.03 -2.48 12.41
CA VAL A 138 -9.23 -1.72 13.66
C VAL A 138 -7.91 -1.59 14.42
N PHE A 139 -7.19 -2.69 14.61
CA PHE A 139 -5.89 -2.67 15.27
C PHE A 139 -4.90 -1.74 14.57
N PHE A 140 -4.84 -1.79 13.24
CA PHE A 140 -4.02 -0.91 12.42
C PHE A 140 -4.38 0.57 12.61
N VAL A 141 -5.67 0.91 12.58
CA VAL A 141 -6.15 2.28 12.76
C VAL A 141 -5.78 2.81 14.14
N VAL A 142 -6.01 2.03 15.20
CA VAL A 142 -5.72 2.42 16.59
C VAL A 142 -4.22 2.66 16.81
N THR A 143 -3.36 1.79 16.28
CA THR A 143 -1.93 1.81 16.58
C THR A 143 -1.13 2.75 15.68
N THR A 144 -1.58 2.97 14.44
CA THR A 144 -0.76 3.63 13.41
C THR A 144 -1.42 4.91 12.89
N VAL A 145 -2.69 4.82 12.47
CA VAL A 145 -3.39 5.93 11.82
C VAL A 145 -3.78 7.01 12.83
N LEU A 146 -4.25 6.63 14.03
CA LEU A 146 -4.69 7.57 15.06
C LEU A 146 -3.55 8.51 15.54
N PRO A 147 -2.38 8.01 16.00
CA PRO A 147 -1.27 8.89 16.39
C PRO A 147 -0.67 9.62 15.20
N GLY A 148 -0.67 9.03 14.00
CA GLY A 148 -0.17 9.67 12.78
C GLY A 148 -1.04 10.86 12.33
N ILE A 149 -2.37 10.70 12.34
CA ILE A 149 -3.31 11.79 12.07
C ILE A 149 -3.21 12.86 13.15
N GLN A 150 -3.14 12.48 14.43
CA GLN A 150 -2.91 13.44 15.51
C GLN A 150 -1.63 14.24 15.27
N TYR A 151 -0.53 13.56 14.92
CA TYR A 151 0.74 14.22 14.61
C TYR A 151 0.64 15.16 13.39
N VAL A 152 0.05 14.73 12.28
CA VAL A 152 -0.08 15.55 11.05
C VAL A 152 -1.07 16.70 11.23
N VAL A 153 -2.20 16.50 11.92
CA VAL A 153 -3.19 17.55 12.21
C VAL A 153 -2.61 18.56 13.21
N TYR A 154 -1.88 18.09 14.22
CA TYR A 154 -1.21 18.95 15.19
C TYR A 154 -0.05 19.75 14.55
N HIS A 155 0.71 19.11 13.66
CA HIS A 155 1.80 19.75 12.91
C HIS A 155 1.28 20.72 11.83
N ARG A 156 0.14 20.44 11.18
CA ARG A 156 -0.50 21.36 10.21
C ARG A 156 -1.16 22.56 10.90
N ARG A 157 -1.66 22.42 12.15
CA ARG A 157 -2.22 23.54 12.92
C ARG A 157 -1.17 24.45 13.60
N ARG A 158 0.07 24.00 13.82
CA ARG A 158 1.11 24.80 14.48
C ARG A 158 2.03 25.60 13.53
N ARG A 159 1.42 26.45 12.70
CA ARG A 159 2.06 27.67 12.17
C ARG A 159 1.72 28.92 13.00
N LEU A 160 0.97 28.81 14.10
CA LEU A 160 0.59 29.93 14.96
C LEU A 160 0.68 29.52 16.46
N HIS A 161 1.68 30.09 17.14
CA HIS A 161 1.89 30.22 18.59
C HIS A 161 2.42 29.02 19.41
N ALA A 162 3.60 29.27 19.99
CA ALA A 162 4.26 28.52 21.05
C ALA A 162 4.16 29.31 22.37
N VAL A 163 3.72 28.68 23.46
CA VAL A 163 3.96 29.14 24.84
C VAL A 163 4.22 27.93 25.78
N ASN A 164 5.21 28.14 26.65
CA ASN A 164 5.78 27.43 27.82
C ASN A 164 6.09 25.92 27.82
N GLN A 165 7.37 25.59 28.01
CA GLN A 165 7.94 24.25 28.15
C GLN A 165 8.71 24.08 29.49
N PHE A 166 8.52 22.94 30.16
CA PHE A 166 9.25 22.42 31.34
C PHE A 166 9.52 20.90 31.14
N PRO A 167 10.25 20.17 32.01
CA PRO A 167 11.57 20.38 32.59
C PRO A 167 12.48 19.15 32.29
N PHE A 168 12.38 18.55 31.10
CA PHE A 168 13.31 17.52 30.64
C PHE A 168 13.96 17.98 29.33
N LYS A 169 14.98 18.83 29.48
CA LYS A 169 15.76 19.38 28.36
C LYS A 169 17.02 18.54 28.18
N SER A 170 17.13 17.89 27.02
CA SER A 170 18.31 17.14 26.58
C SER A 170 19.50 18.09 26.33
N PRO A 171 20.73 17.54 26.14
CA PRO A 171 21.97 18.33 25.99
C PRO A 171 21.94 19.37 24.85
N GLN A 172 21.00 19.30 23.91
CA GLN A 172 20.87 20.24 22.80
C GLN A 172 20.27 21.62 23.20
N SER A 173 19.72 21.75 24.41
CA SER A 173 19.25 23.06 24.91
C SER A 173 20.37 24.05 25.24
N TRP A 174 21.62 23.58 25.32
CA TRP A 174 22.79 24.40 25.61
C TRP A 174 23.23 25.32 24.46
N PHE A 175 22.78 25.06 23.23
CA PHE A 175 23.16 25.88 22.06
C PHE A 175 22.43 27.24 21.97
N PHE A 176 21.29 27.38 22.66
CA PHE A 176 20.53 28.63 22.70
C PHE A 176 20.92 29.58 23.85
N LEU A 177 21.87 29.20 24.73
CA LEU A 177 22.24 29.93 25.95
C LEU A 177 23.61 30.65 25.87
N LYS A 178 24.29 30.58 24.71
CA LYS A 178 25.62 31.21 24.50
C LYS A 178 25.64 32.35 23.48
N ALA A 179 24.47 32.77 23.00
CA ALA A 179 24.25 34.06 22.35
C ALA A 179 23.52 34.97 23.33
#